data_AF-A0A1X0Y7K2-F1
#
_entry.id   AF-A0A1X0Y7K2-F1
#
_cell.length_a   1.000
_cell.length_b   1.000
_cell.length_c   1.000
_cell.angle_alpha   90.00
_cell.angle_beta   90.00
_cell.angle_gamma   90.00
#
_symmetry.space_group_name_H-M   'P 1'
#
loop_
_entity.id
_entity.type
_entity.pdbx_description
1 polymer ?
#
loop_
_entity_poly.entity_id
_entity_poly.type
_entity_poly.pdbx_seq_one_letter_code
_entity_poly.pdbx_strand_id
1 'polypeptide(L)'
;MGHRNVVVRGFTAPDVPKVTIDVQEIQTINSLLVANVHVAPGPDMLDRQTHNLKEDLTISVTSAVTASKRTWPKGTLPDVFRVSLAVVGEVAEWPFDEYRSGPITAELLSGTGNVRLAATVTLVDRILAWDIDVNRVDEADLLSPYQVYAARSPSTVAFGVVVLGVLIALAVFAMFVAVQTVRDRRPFQPPMTTWYAAMLFAVMPLRTALPDAPPFGSWIDITIVLWVIVVLVISMGLYISCWWRHLRLQPVTAAAPDAPVGDR
;
A
#
# COMPACT_ATOMS: atom_id res chain seq x y z
N MET A 1 12.54 -16.92 -3.24
CA MET A 1 11.15 -17.41 -3.44
C MET A 1 10.55 -16.61 -4.58
N GLY A 2 10.28 -17.25 -5.72
CA GLY A 2 9.80 -16.58 -6.92
C GLY A 2 8.32 -16.19 -6.79
N HIS A 3 7.95 -15.04 -7.36
CA HIS A 3 6.57 -14.60 -7.46
C HIS A 3 5.73 -15.70 -8.13
N ARG A 4 4.62 -16.09 -7.50
CA ARG A 4 3.59 -16.89 -8.17
C ARG A 4 2.89 -15.97 -9.15
N ASN A 5 3.27 -16.05 -10.43
CA ASN A 5 2.37 -15.61 -11.49
C ASN A 5 1.15 -16.52 -11.39
N VAL A 6 0.07 -16.07 -10.74
CA VAL A 6 -1.19 -16.81 -10.68
C VAL A 6 -1.81 -16.73 -12.06
N VAL A 7 -1.40 -17.67 -12.93
CA VAL A 7 -2.01 -17.87 -14.22
C VAL A 7 -3.26 -18.72 -13.98
N VAL A 8 -4.41 -18.08 -13.83
CA VAL A 8 -5.67 -18.78 -14.13
C VAL A 8 -5.58 -19.14 -15.61
N ARG A 9 -5.26 -20.40 -15.91
CA ARG A 9 -5.27 -20.89 -17.29
C ARG A 9 -6.72 -21.19 -17.64
N GLY A 10 -7.37 -20.26 -18.34
CA GLY A 10 -8.51 -20.63 -19.16
C GLY A 10 -8.12 -21.70 -20.20
N PHE A 11 -9.12 -22.42 -20.70
CA PHE A 11 -8.94 -23.51 -21.65
C PHE A 11 -8.22 -23.02 -22.92
N THR A 12 -6.95 -23.35 -23.06
CA THR A 12 -6.13 -22.90 -24.20
C THR A 12 -6.40 -23.81 -25.40
N ALA A 13 -7.33 -23.41 -26.26
CA ALA A 13 -7.48 -23.99 -27.59
C ALA A 13 -6.79 -23.07 -28.62
N PRO A 14 -6.03 -23.62 -29.60
CA PRO A 14 -5.26 -22.82 -30.56
C PRO A 14 -6.07 -21.81 -31.38
N ASP A 15 -7.35 -22.09 -31.58
CA ASP A 15 -8.25 -21.29 -32.45
C ASP A 15 -9.13 -20.29 -31.68
N VAL A 16 -8.97 -20.19 -30.35
CA VAL A 16 -9.86 -19.39 -29.49
C VAL A 16 -9.19 -18.06 -29.14
N PRO A 17 -9.91 -16.92 -29.20
CA PRO A 17 -9.38 -15.63 -28.80
C PRO A 17 -8.91 -15.65 -27.33
N LYS A 18 -7.75 -15.02 -27.09
CA LYS A 18 -7.16 -14.95 -25.75
C LYS A 18 -7.33 -13.55 -25.18
N VAL A 19 -7.89 -13.47 -23.98
CA VAL A 19 -8.05 -12.23 -23.23
C VAL A 19 -7.11 -12.28 -22.03
N THR A 20 -6.10 -11.42 -22.02
CA THR A 20 -5.19 -11.31 -20.87
C THR A 20 -5.56 -10.07 -20.09
N ILE A 21 -5.82 -10.23 -18.79
CA ILE A 21 -6.05 -9.14 -17.86
C ILE A 21 -4.77 -8.97 -17.05
N ASP A 22 -4.12 -7.82 -17.12
CA ASP A 22 -2.87 -7.53 -16.41
C ASP A 22 -3.18 -6.51 -15.32
N VAL A 23 -3.11 -6.92 -14.05
CA VAL A 23 -3.41 -6.00 -12.93
C VAL A 23 -2.23 -5.04 -12.78
N GLN A 24 -2.52 -3.75 -12.89
CA GLN A 24 -1.50 -2.71 -12.85
C GLN A 24 -1.34 -2.13 -11.45
N GLU A 25 -2.47 -1.86 -10.78
CA GLU A 25 -2.48 -1.13 -9.52
C GLU A 25 -3.75 -1.47 -8.72
N ILE A 26 -3.63 -1.46 -7.39
CA ILE A 26 -4.75 -1.49 -6.46
C ILE A 26 -4.77 -0.17 -5.69
N GLN A 27 -5.78 0.65 -5.95
CA GLN A 27 -6.00 1.92 -5.26
C GLN A 27 -6.90 1.68 -4.05
N THR A 28 -6.28 1.48 -2.89
CA THR A 28 -6.97 1.16 -1.64
C THR A 28 -7.89 2.28 -1.15
N ILE A 29 -7.49 3.54 -1.36
CA ILE A 29 -8.28 4.74 -0.98
C ILE A 29 -9.56 4.84 -1.81
N ASN A 30 -9.45 4.58 -3.11
CA ASN A 30 -10.59 4.67 -4.03
C ASN A 30 -11.37 3.35 -4.11
N SER A 31 -10.86 2.29 -3.48
CA SER A 31 -11.41 0.93 -3.59
C SER A 31 -11.52 0.47 -5.05
N LEU A 32 -10.47 0.72 -5.83
CA LEU A 32 -10.41 0.38 -7.27
C LEU A 32 -9.22 -0.52 -7.56
N LEU A 33 -9.46 -1.59 -8.31
CA LEU A 33 -8.45 -2.39 -8.98
C LEU A 33 -8.36 -1.94 -10.43
N VAL A 34 -7.19 -1.47 -10.84
CA VAL A 34 -6.92 -1.01 -12.19
C VAL A 34 -6.19 -2.10 -12.94
N ALA A 35 -6.78 -2.55 -14.05
CA ALA A 35 -6.21 -3.57 -14.90
C ALA A 35 -6.20 -3.13 -16.36
N ASN A 36 -5.21 -3.62 -17.12
CA ASN A 36 -5.15 -3.50 -18.56
C ASN A 36 -5.68 -4.79 -19.17
N VAL A 37 -6.55 -4.67 -20.16
CA VAL A 37 -7.09 -5.82 -20.87
C VAL A 37 -6.48 -5.86 -22.26
N HIS A 38 -5.80 -6.97 -22.55
CA HIS A 38 -5.20 -7.28 -23.84
C HIS A 38 -6.05 -8.36 -24.51
N VAL A 39 -6.46 -8.11 -25.75
CA VAL A 39 -7.21 -9.09 -26.53
C VAL A 39 -6.33 -9.52 -27.71
N ALA A 40 -5.95 -10.78 -27.73
CA ALA A 40 -5.27 -11.41 -28.85
C ALA A 40 -6.33 -12.20 -29.65
N PRO A 41 -6.72 -11.73 -30.85
CA PRO A 41 -7.70 -12.43 -31.68
C PRO A 41 -7.18 -13.79 -32.12
N GLY A 42 -8.09 -14.75 -32.27
CA GLY A 42 -7.75 -16.04 -32.88
C GLY A 42 -7.42 -15.89 -34.37
N PRO A 43 -6.69 -16.85 -34.99
CA PRO A 43 -6.32 -16.80 -36.40
C PRO A 43 -7.52 -16.63 -37.34
N ASP A 44 -8.66 -17.22 -36.97
CA ASP A 44 -9.89 -17.18 -37.77
C ASP A 44 -10.60 -15.81 -37.76
N MET A 45 -10.29 -14.96 -36.77
CA MET A 45 -10.86 -13.61 -36.64
C MET A 45 -10.08 -12.55 -37.43
N LEU A 46 -8.90 -12.92 -37.94
CA LEU A 46 -7.99 -12.02 -38.64
C LEU A 46 -8.02 -12.30 -40.14
N ASP A 47 -8.09 -11.24 -40.94
CA ASP A 47 -7.91 -11.32 -42.38
C ASP A 47 -6.49 -11.79 -42.69
N ARG A 48 -6.35 -12.79 -43.58
CA ARG A 48 -5.09 -13.42 -43.94
C ARG A 48 -4.15 -12.47 -44.69
N GLN A 49 -4.67 -11.41 -45.32
CA GLN A 49 -3.85 -10.44 -46.05
C GLN A 49 -3.45 -9.22 -45.21
N THR A 50 -4.38 -8.67 -44.44
CA THR A 50 -4.17 -7.43 -43.69
C THR A 50 -3.81 -7.65 -42.23
N HIS A 51 -3.97 -8.87 -41.72
CA HIS A 51 -3.87 -9.22 -40.29
C HIS A 51 -4.76 -8.38 -39.36
N ASN A 52 -5.79 -7.74 -39.92
CA ASN A 52 -6.76 -6.94 -39.18
C ASN A 52 -8.04 -7.75 -38.91
N LEU A 53 -8.87 -7.28 -37.97
CA LEU A 53 -10.14 -7.91 -37.62
C LEU A 53 -11.09 -8.00 -38.84
N LYS A 54 -11.66 -9.20 -39.09
CA LYS A 54 -12.67 -9.43 -40.15
C LYS A 54 -14.03 -8.79 -39.85
N GLU A 55 -14.35 -8.69 -38.57
CA GLU A 55 -15.63 -8.20 -38.04
C GLU A 55 -15.39 -7.29 -36.83
N ASP A 56 -16.43 -6.57 -36.42
CA ASP A 56 -16.39 -5.76 -35.20
C ASP A 56 -16.22 -6.67 -33.98
N LEU A 57 -15.26 -6.34 -33.13
CA LEU A 57 -14.99 -7.06 -31.90
C LEU A 57 -15.34 -6.19 -30.71
N THR A 58 -16.14 -6.70 -29.80
CA THR A 58 -16.56 -6.00 -28.60
C THR A 58 -16.22 -6.83 -27.38
N ILE A 59 -15.61 -6.20 -26.38
CA ILE A 59 -15.42 -6.80 -25.06
C ILE A 59 -16.23 -6.00 -24.03
N SER A 60 -16.98 -6.73 -23.22
CA SER A 60 -17.71 -6.19 -22.06
C SER A 60 -17.14 -6.82 -20.81
N VAL A 61 -16.49 -6.01 -19.98
CA VAL A 61 -16.04 -6.40 -18.64
C VAL A 61 -17.04 -5.82 -17.65
N THR A 62 -17.83 -6.69 -17.04
CA THR A 62 -18.84 -6.32 -16.07
C THR A 62 -18.42 -6.84 -14.69
N SER A 63 -18.41 -5.96 -13.71
CA SER A 63 -18.30 -6.26 -12.28
C SER A 63 -19.64 -5.91 -11.60
N ALA A 64 -19.79 -6.28 -10.33
CA ALA A 64 -21.00 -6.05 -9.54
C ALA A 64 -21.53 -4.60 -9.60
N VAL A 65 -20.65 -3.61 -9.76
CA VAL A 65 -21.01 -2.18 -9.75
C VAL A 65 -20.43 -1.37 -10.92
N THR A 66 -19.71 -2.00 -11.85
CA THR A 66 -19.06 -1.29 -12.96
C THR A 66 -19.10 -2.11 -14.24
N ALA A 67 -19.55 -1.50 -15.33
CA ALA A 67 -19.51 -2.10 -16.66
C ALA A 67 -18.60 -1.26 -17.55
N SER A 68 -17.54 -1.88 -18.10
CA SER A 68 -16.65 -1.28 -19.07
C SER A 68 -16.80 -2.01 -20.40
N LYS A 69 -17.05 -1.25 -21.47
CA LYS A 69 -17.20 -1.80 -22.82
C LYS A 69 -16.18 -1.17 -23.75
N ARG A 70 -15.53 -1.99 -24.56
CA ARG A 70 -14.65 -1.53 -25.64
C ARG A 70 -15.02 -2.24 -26.93
N THR A 71 -15.15 -1.47 -28.00
CA THR A 71 -15.45 -1.97 -29.35
C THR A 71 -14.34 -1.55 -30.30
N TRP A 72 -13.83 -2.51 -31.06
CA TRP A 72 -12.88 -2.32 -32.16
C TRP A 72 -13.60 -2.60 -33.48
N PRO A 73 -13.66 -1.63 -34.39
CA PRO A 73 -14.35 -1.81 -35.67
C PRO A 73 -13.55 -2.72 -36.60
N LYS A 74 -14.24 -3.32 -37.57
CA LYS A 74 -13.65 -4.10 -38.66
C LYS A 74 -12.46 -3.35 -39.30
N GLY A 75 -11.40 -4.10 -39.61
CA GLY A 75 -10.21 -3.57 -40.24
C GLY A 75 -9.23 -2.90 -39.28
N THR A 76 -9.47 -2.95 -37.97
CA THR A 76 -8.53 -2.48 -36.94
C THR A 76 -7.84 -3.64 -36.22
N LEU A 77 -6.77 -3.33 -35.50
CA LEU A 77 -6.12 -4.22 -34.56
C LEU A 77 -6.62 -3.89 -33.14
N PRO A 78 -6.87 -4.89 -32.29
CA PRO A 78 -7.21 -4.63 -30.89
C PRO A 78 -6.05 -3.92 -30.18
N ASP A 79 -6.36 -2.77 -29.61
CA ASP A 79 -5.47 -2.04 -28.70
C ASP A 79 -5.74 -2.43 -27.25
N VAL A 80 -4.79 -2.14 -26.37
CA VAL A 80 -4.92 -2.31 -24.93
C VAL A 80 -5.85 -1.23 -24.38
N PHE A 81 -6.78 -1.61 -23.52
CA PHE A 81 -7.60 -0.63 -22.81
C PHE A 81 -7.61 -0.89 -21.31
N ARG A 82 -7.70 0.20 -20.55
CA ARG A 82 -7.71 0.18 -19.10
C ARG A 82 -9.14 0.02 -18.59
N VAL A 83 -9.31 -0.86 -17.61
CA VAL A 83 -10.55 -1.03 -16.84
C VAL A 83 -10.30 -0.73 -15.37
N SER A 84 -11.29 -0.14 -14.74
CA SER A 84 -11.33 0.06 -13.28
C SER A 84 -12.44 -0.80 -12.71
N LEU A 85 -12.08 -1.69 -11.78
CA LEU A 85 -12.97 -2.64 -11.15
C LEU A 85 -13.12 -2.26 -9.69
N ALA A 86 -14.34 -2.10 -9.20
CA ALA A 86 -14.55 -1.85 -7.78
C ALA A 86 -14.15 -3.09 -6.96
N VAL A 87 -13.44 -2.84 -5.87
CA VAL A 87 -13.10 -3.83 -4.85
C VAL A 87 -13.69 -3.40 -3.51
N VAL A 88 -13.90 -4.35 -2.62
CA VAL A 88 -14.37 -4.12 -1.25
C VAL A 88 -13.27 -4.58 -0.32
N GLY A 89 -12.84 -3.72 0.58
CA GLY A 89 -11.82 -4.02 1.58
C GLY A 89 -11.70 -2.88 2.59
N GLU A 90 -11.09 -3.17 3.73
CA GLU A 90 -10.95 -2.22 4.83
C GLU A 90 -9.50 -1.74 4.95
N VAL A 91 -9.21 -0.61 4.29
CA VAL A 91 -7.86 0.00 4.30
C VAL A 91 -7.40 0.40 5.71
N ALA A 92 -8.32 0.54 6.67
CA ALA A 92 -8.00 0.86 8.04
C ALA A 92 -7.22 -0.26 8.76
N GLU A 93 -7.34 -1.52 8.31
CA GLU A 93 -6.68 -2.70 8.89
C GLU A 93 -5.25 -2.94 8.38
N TRP A 94 -4.68 -1.96 7.67
CA TRP A 94 -3.28 -2.00 7.24
C TRP A 94 -2.35 -2.43 8.41
N PRO A 95 -1.42 -3.39 8.21
CA PRO A 95 -0.93 -3.95 6.95
C PRO A 95 -1.56 -5.30 6.58
N PHE A 96 -2.58 -5.74 7.32
CA PHE A 96 -3.28 -7.01 7.11
C PHE A 96 -4.59 -6.80 6.36
N ASP A 97 -4.66 -5.72 5.58
CA ASP A 97 -5.81 -5.34 4.77
C ASP A 97 -6.06 -6.37 3.65
N GLU A 98 -7.30 -6.84 3.56
CA GLU A 98 -7.77 -7.75 2.53
C GLU A 98 -8.78 -7.06 1.61
N TYR A 99 -8.65 -7.31 0.30
CA TYR A 99 -9.54 -6.79 -0.73
C TYR A 99 -10.16 -7.90 -1.55
N ARG A 100 -11.44 -7.76 -1.85
CA ARG A 100 -12.20 -8.69 -2.68
C ARG A 100 -12.92 -7.94 -3.79
N SER A 101 -12.79 -8.41 -5.02
CA SER A 101 -13.65 -7.93 -6.10
C SER A 101 -15.06 -8.52 -5.95
N GLY A 102 -16.05 -7.84 -6.52
CA GLY A 102 -17.31 -8.49 -6.85
C GLY A 102 -17.11 -9.58 -7.94
N PRO A 103 -18.15 -10.36 -8.26
CA PRO A 103 -18.12 -11.26 -9.41
C PRO A 103 -17.82 -10.47 -10.69
N ILE A 104 -16.76 -10.85 -11.38
CA ILE A 104 -16.32 -10.26 -12.65
C ILE A 104 -16.66 -11.25 -13.77
N THR A 105 -17.43 -10.77 -14.75
CA THR A 105 -17.72 -11.47 -16.00
C THR A 105 -17.09 -10.71 -17.15
N ALA A 106 -16.25 -11.39 -17.93
CA ALA A 106 -15.69 -10.87 -19.17
C ALA A 106 -16.35 -11.59 -20.35
N GLU A 107 -17.18 -10.87 -21.11
CA GLU A 107 -17.82 -11.40 -22.30
C GLU A 107 -17.18 -10.80 -23.55
N LEU A 108 -16.77 -11.66 -24.47
CA LEU A 108 -16.28 -11.28 -25.79
C LEU A 108 -17.40 -11.50 -26.81
N LEU A 109 -17.72 -10.48 -27.58
CA LEU A 109 -18.84 -10.42 -28.51
C LEU A 109 -18.27 -10.10 -29.90
N SER A 110 -18.56 -10.95 -30.90
CA SER A 110 -18.14 -10.70 -32.29
C SER A 110 -19.33 -10.46 -33.22
N GLY A 111 -19.13 -9.53 -34.14
CA GLY A 111 -20.07 -9.18 -35.19
C GLY A 111 -21.31 -8.44 -34.70
N THR A 112 -22.22 -8.14 -35.62
CA THR A 112 -23.50 -7.46 -35.34
C THR A 112 -24.50 -8.32 -34.56
N GLY A 113 -24.28 -9.64 -34.51
CA GLY A 113 -25.09 -10.60 -33.79
C GLY A 113 -24.71 -10.79 -32.31
N ASN A 114 -23.65 -10.14 -31.81
CA ASN A 114 -23.20 -10.27 -30.42
C ASN A 114 -22.97 -11.75 -30.01
N VAL A 115 -22.34 -12.53 -30.87
CA VAL A 115 -22.05 -13.94 -30.58
C VAL A 115 -21.02 -14.01 -29.46
N ARG A 116 -21.40 -14.64 -28.33
CA ARG A 116 -20.52 -14.85 -27.18
C ARG A 116 -19.39 -15.81 -27.57
N LEU A 117 -18.16 -15.32 -27.56
CA LEU A 117 -16.96 -16.11 -27.78
C LEU A 117 -16.42 -16.61 -26.44
N ALA A 118 -16.09 -17.89 -26.37
CA ALA A 118 -15.26 -18.41 -25.29
C ALA A 118 -13.92 -17.66 -25.35
N ALA A 119 -13.48 -17.08 -24.23
CA ALA A 119 -12.20 -16.39 -24.14
C ALA A 119 -11.40 -16.98 -22.99
N THR A 120 -10.13 -17.29 -23.26
CA THR A 120 -9.21 -17.66 -22.17
C THR A 120 -8.82 -16.40 -21.43
N VAL A 121 -9.29 -16.25 -20.18
CA VAL A 121 -8.88 -15.17 -19.28
C VAL A 121 -7.61 -15.59 -18.56
N THR A 122 -6.48 -14.92 -18.83
CA THR A 122 -5.25 -15.06 -18.05
C THR A 122 -5.00 -13.80 -17.25
N LEU A 123 -4.99 -13.90 -15.92
CA LEU A 123 -4.54 -12.82 -15.06
C LEU A 123 -3.01 -12.86 -14.95
N VAL A 124 -2.36 -11.73 -15.12
CA VAL A 124 -0.93 -11.59 -14.81
C VAL A 124 -0.81 -10.59 -13.67
N ASP A 125 -0.17 -11.02 -12.59
CA ASP A 125 0.18 -10.15 -11.48
C ASP A 125 1.63 -9.68 -11.68
N ARG A 126 1.82 -8.36 -11.69
CA ARG A 126 3.13 -7.71 -11.76
C ARG A 126 3.40 -6.83 -10.55
N ILE A 127 2.49 -6.80 -9.57
CA ILE A 127 2.53 -5.84 -8.48
C ILE A 127 3.25 -6.48 -7.29
N LEU A 128 4.53 -6.16 -7.13
CA LEU A 128 5.40 -6.72 -6.06
C LEU A 128 4.82 -6.53 -4.64
N ALA A 129 3.96 -5.52 -4.47
CA ALA A 129 3.40 -5.14 -3.19
C ALA A 129 2.22 -6.01 -2.74
N TRP A 130 1.63 -6.79 -3.64
CA TRP A 130 0.38 -7.52 -3.45
C TRP A 130 0.56 -9.01 -3.72
N ASP A 131 -0.26 -9.82 -3.06
CA ASP A 131 -0.48 -11.24 -3.37
C ASP A 131 -1.92 -11.36 -3.86
N ILE A 132 -2.08 -11.71 -5.13
CA ILE A 132 -3.38 -11.77 -5.80
C ILE A 132 -3.76 -13.22 -6.06
N ASP A 133 -4.88 -13.64 -5.48
CA ASP A 133 -5.49 -14.94 -5.74
C ASP A 133 -6.80 -14.76 -6.53
N VAL A 134 -7.09 -15.71 -7.41
CA VAL A 134 -8.27 -15.64 -8.28
C VAL A 134 -9.01 -16.95 -8.19
N ASN A 135 -10.19 -16.89 -7.60
CA ASN A 135 -11.07 -18.02 -7.45
C ASN A 135 -12.24 -17.90 -8.44
N ARG A 136 -12.60 -19.00 -9.09
CA ARG A 136 -13.90 -19.09 -9.78
C ARG A 136 -14.97 -19.35 -8.73
N VAL A 137 -16.10 -18.67 -8.85
CA VAL A 137 -17.21 -18.83 -7.90
C VAL A 137 -17.84 -20.23 -8.02
N ASP A 138 -17.85 -20.79 -9.23
CA ASP A 138 -18.24 -22.18 -9.50
C ASP A 138 -17.26 -22.79 -10.51
N GLU A 139 -16.57 -23.87 -10.13
CA GLU A 139 -15.53 -24.48 -10.96
C GLU A 139 -16.12 -25.39 -12.07
N ALA A 140 -17.40 -25.76 -11.94
CA ALA A 140 -18.08 -26.65 -12.88
C ALA A 140 -18.68 -25.94 -14.12
N ASP A 141 -18.86 -24.62 -14.07
CA ASP A 141 -19.43 -23.82 -15.18
C ASP A 141 -18.36 -22.93 -15.82
N LEU A 142 -18.15 -23.11 -17.14
CA LEU A 142 -17.19 -22.34 -17.94
C LEU A 142 -17.56 -20.84 -18.04
N LEU A 143 -18.80 -20.49 -17.74
CA LEU A 143 -19.32 -19.11 -17.72
C LEU A 143 -19.37 -18.51 -16.31
N SER A 144 -18.90 -19.22 -15.29
CA SER A 144 -18.97 -18.76 -13.91
C SER A 144 -18.14 -17.48 -13.69
N PRO A 145 -18.67 -16.49 -12.95
CA PRO A 145 -17.94 -15.27 -12.66
C PRO A 145 -16.65 -15.53 -11.88
N TYR A 146 -15.63 -14.73 -12.17
CA TYR A 146 -14.35 -14.74 -11.46
C TYR A 146 -14.40 -13.82 -10.25
N GLN A 147 -13.78 -14.21 -9.15
CA GLN A 147 -13.59 -13.37 -7.98
C GLN A 147 -12.09 -13.22 -7.69
N VAL A 148 -11.64 -11.97 -7.60
CA VAL A 148 -10.25 -11.62 -7.30
C VAL A 148 -10.14 -11.29 -5.82
N TYR A 149 -9.18 -11.93 -5.16
CA TYR A 149 -8.77 -11.68 -3.79
C TYR A 149 -7.37 -11.06 -3.84
N ALA A 150 -7.16 -9.98 -3.10
CA ALA A 150 -5.87 -9.33 -3.02
C ALA A 150 -5.53 -9.04 -1.57
N ALA A 151 -4.32 -9.44 -1.16
CA ALA A 151 -3.76 -9.17 0.15
C ALA A 151 -2.36 -8.58 0.02
N ARG A 152 -1.83 -7.97 1.08
CA ARG A 152 -0.45 -7.44 1.07
C ARG A 152 0.56 -8.58 0.94
N SER A 153 1.57 -8.40 0.10
CA SER A 153 2.65 -9.37 0.00
C SER A 153 3.42 -9.44 1.33
N PRO A 154 3.90 -10.62 1.75
CA PRO A 154 4.59 -10.77 3.04
C PRO A 154 5.85 -9.90 3.13
N SER A 155 6.51 -9.61 2.00
CA SER A 155 7.61 -8.64 1.92
C SER A 155 7.20 -7.22 2.25
N THR A 156 6.03 -6.77 1.75
CA THR A 156 5.47 -5.45 2.06
C THR A 156 5.17 -5.32 3.54
N VAL A 157 4.52 -6.34 4.11
CA VAL A 157 4.21 -6.39 5.54
C VAL A 157 5.48 -6.36 6.37
N ALA A 158 6.49 -7.17 6.04
CA ALA A 158 7.76 -7.22 6.75
C ALA A 158 8.48 -5.87 6.74
N PHE A 159 8.53 -5.20 5.58
CA PHE A 159 9.11 -3.86 5.48
C PHE A 159 8.37 -2.85 6.37
N GLY A 160 7.04 -2.87 6.35
CA GLY A 160 6.20 -2.06 7.23
C GLY A 160 6.50 -2.28 8.72
N VAL A 161 6.58 -3.54 9.15
CA VAL A 161 6.91 -3.91 10.53
C VAL A 161 8.29 -3.39 10.96
N VAL A 162 9.28 -3.40 10.07
CA VAL A 162 10.61 -2.85 10.35
C VAL A 162 10.54 -1.34 10.59
N VAL A 163 9.82 -0.59 9.74
CA VAL A 163 9.65 0.87 9.91
C VAL A 163 8.94 1.18 11.23
N LEU A 164 7.90 0.43 11.59
CA LEU A 164 7.24 0.56 12.89
C LEU A 164 8.16 0.23 14.06
N GLY A 165 8.99 -0.80 13.92
CA GLY A 165 10.03 -1.15 14.89
C GLY A 165 11.02 -0.01 15.11
N VAL A 166 11.43 0.69 14.05
CA VAL A 166 12.28 1.89 14.15
C VAL A 166 11.58 3.01 14.92
N LEU A 167 10.30 3.29 14.64
CA LEU A 167 9.53 4.29 15.37
C LEU A 167 9.44 3.98 16.88
N ILE A 168 9.16 2.72 17.22
CA ILE A 168 9.12 2.27 18.62
C ILE A 168 10.51 2.39 19.26
N ALA A 169 11.57 1.99 18.57
CA ALA A 169 12.94 2.09 19.09
C ALA A 169 13.35 3.54 19.37
N LEU A 170 12.98 4.49 18.49
CA LEU A 170 13.21 5.93 18.72
C LEU A 170 12.50 6.40 20.00
N ALA A 171 11.24 6.01 20.21
CA ALA A 171 10.49 6.34 21.41
C ALA A 171 11.13 5.75 22.69
N VAL A 172 11.57 4.49 22.62
CA VAL A 172 12.23 3.81 23.75
C VAL A 172 13.57 4.46 24.08
N PHE A 173 14.39 4.81 23.08
CA PHE A 173 15.67 5.50 23.31
C PHE A 173 15.47 6.89 23.89
N ALA A 174 14.51 7.64 23.38
CA ALA A 174 14.11 8.94 23.94
C ALA A 174 13.70 8.80 25.42
N MET A 175 12.82 7.86 25.74
CA MET A 175 12.38 7.62 27.11
C MET A 175 13.53 7.16 28.02
N PHE A 176 14.39 6.27 27.52
CA PHE A 176 15.55 5.79 28.26
C PHE A 176 16.51 6.93 28.62
N VAL A 177 16.85 7.79 27.66
CA VAL A 177 17.72 8.94 27.90
C VAL A 177 17.08 9.92 28.88
N ALA A 178 15.78 10.19 28.75
CA ALA A 178 15.04 11.04 29.69
C ALA A 178 15.10 10.49 31.12
N VAL A 179 14.84 9.19 31.32
CA VAL A 179 14.89 8.53 32.63
C VAL A 179 16.30 8.55 33.22
N GLN A 180 17.34 8.33 32.42
CA GLN A 180 18.73 8.40 32.91
C GLN A 180 19.13 9.81 33.33
N THR A 181 18.63 10.83 32.63
CA THR A 181 18.84 12.24 32.99
C THR A 181 18.14 12.57 34.31
N VAL A 182 16.91 12.08 34.51
CA VAL A 182 16.16 12.24 35.76
C VAL A 182 16.90 11.62 36.96
N ARG A 183 17.62 10.52 36.73
CA ARG A 183 18.40 9.81 37.76
C ARG A 183 19.76 10.46 38.10
N ASP A 184 20.02 11.68 37.64
CA ASP A 184 21.24 12.46 37.90
C ASP A 184 22.55 11.71 37.53
N ARG A 185 22.47 10.72 36.62
CA ARG A 185 23.63 9.89 36.19
C ARG A 185 24.50 10.58 35.14
N ARG A 186 24.01 11.64 34.48
CA ARG A 186 24.71 12.39 33.41
C ARG A 186 24.42 13.90 33.52
N PRO A 187 25.40 14.78 33.28
CA PRO A 187 25.17 16.22 33.24
C PRO A 187 24.27 16.59 32.05
N PHE A 188 23.36 17.53 32.29
CA PHE A 188 22.47 18.09 31.27
C PHE A 188 23.28 18.76 30.15
N GLN A 189 22.91 18.49 28.90
CA GLN A 189 23.52 19.10 27.73
C GLN A 189 22.41 19.80 26.90
N PRO A 190 22.46 21.14 26.71
CA PRO A 190 21.50 21.88 25.88
C PRO A 190 21.25 21.30 24.46
N PRO A 191 22.24 20.69 23.78
CA PRO A 191 22.04 20.03 22.49
C PRO A 191 21.06 18.84 22.49
N MET A 192 20.68 18.29 23.63
CA MET A 192 19.75 17.14 23.66
C MET A 192 18.30 17.54 23.38
N THR A 193 17.91 18.79 23.66
CA THR A 193 16.56 19.27 23.37
C THR A 193 16.31 19.32 21.86
N THR A 194 17.30 19.72 21.06
CA THR A 194 17.18 19.71 19.59
C THR A 194 17.10 18.28 19.04
N TRP A 195 17.73 17.30 19.69
CA TRP A 195 17.65 15.90 19.30
C TRP A 195 16.23 15.31 19.50
N TYR A 196 15.57 15.57 20.64
CA TYR A 196 14.17 15.16 20.84
C TYR A 196 13.22 15.83 19.85
N ALA A 197 13.43 17.12 19.55
CA ALA A 197 12.65 17.81 18.52
C ALA A 197 12.83 17.15 17.15
N ALA A 198 14.07 16.81 16.77
CA ALA A 198 14.36 16.11 15.53
C ALA A 198 13.66 14.74 15.46
N MET A 199 13.62 13.98 16.56
CA MET A 199 12.90 12.70 16.63
C MET A 199 11.40 12.88 16.42
N LEU A 200 10.77 13.88 17.04
CA LEU A 200 9.36 14.20 16.84
C LEU A 200 9.05 14.54 15.38
N PHE A 201 9.90 15.34 14.73
CA PHE A 201 9.75 15.67 13.31
C PHE A 201 10.03 14.48 12.39
N ALA A 202 10.89 13.55 12.78
CA ALA A 202 11.20 12.35 12.01
C ALA A 202 10.05 11.32 11.98
N VAL A 203 9.11 11.38 12.94
CA VAL A 203 7.96 10.46 12.98
C VAL A 203 7.13 10.54 11.70
N MET A 204 6.86 11.76 11.21
CA MET A 204 5.96 11.95 10.05
C MET A 204 6.57 11.39 8.75
N PRO A 205 7.82 11.73 8.37
CA PRO A 205 8.47 11.12 7.21
C PRO A 205 8.54 9.59 7.27
N LEU A 206 8.86 9.02 8.45
CA LEU A 206 8.93 7.57 8.63
C LEU A 206 7.55 6.91 8.48
N ARG A 207 6.49 7.52 9.02
CA ARG A 207 5.11 7.06 8.85
C ARG A 207 4.67 7.12 7.39
N THR A 208 5.07 8.16 6.65
CA THR A 208 4.78 8.27 5.21
C THR A 208 5.63 7.35 4.32
N ALA A 209 6.71 6.78 4.88
CA ALA A 209 7.52 5.78 4.18
C ALA A 209 6.94 4.36 4.25
N LEU A 210 5.81 4.17 4.94
CA LEU A 210 5.08 2.91 4.92
C LEU A 210 4.58 2.62 3.49
N PRO A 211 4.58 1.35 3.05
CA PRO A 211 4.07 0.96 1.73
C PRO A 211 2.66 1.47 1.49
N ASP A 212 2.44 2.07 0.32
CA ASP A 212 1.19 2.72 -0.11
C ASP A 212 0.65 3.80 0.85
N ALA A 213 1.46 4.23 1.83
CA ALA A 213 1.19 5.27 2.82
C ALA A 213 -0.28 5.27 3.27
N PRO A 214 -0.69 4.37 4.19
CA PRO A 214 -2.09 4.18 4.53
C PRO A 214 -2.75 5.51 4.95
N PRO A 215 -4.07 5.65 4.76
CA PRO A 215 -4.78 6.86 5.16
C PRO A 215 -4.54 7.21 6.62
N PHE A 216 -4.48 8.51 6.92
CA PHE A 216 -4.42 8.96 8.30
C PHE A 216 -5.65 8.47 9.07
N GLY A 217 -5.41 7.85 10.22
CA GLY A 217 -6.48 7.20 11.01
C GLY A 217 -6.57 5.69 10.79
N SER A 218 -5.62 5.10 10.05
CA SER A 218 -5.42 3.64 10.04
C SER A 218 -5.18 3.09 11.45
N TRP A 219 -5.47 1.80 11.66
CA TRP A 219 -5.32 1.13 12.95
C TRP A 219 -3.91 1.31 13.56
N ILE A 220 -2.87 1.32 12.72
CA ILE A 220 -1.48 1.54 13.14
C ILE A 220 -1.23 2.95 13.65
N ASP A 221 -1.87 3.96 13.05
CA ASP A 221 -1.71 5.33 13.53
C ASP A 221 -2.22 5.46 14.97
N ILE A 222 -3.35 4.81 15.27
CA ILE A 222 -4.01 4.84 16.58
C ILE A 222 -3.24 4.00 17.61
N THR A 223 -2.77 2.83 17.22
CA THR A 223 -2.18 1.84 18.16
C THR A 223 -0.68 2.02 18.37
N ILE A 224 0.06 2.55 17.40
CA ILE A 224 1.52 2.66 17.47
C ILE A 224 1.97 4.10 17.34
N VAL A 225 1.64 4.78 16.24
CA VAL A 225 2.22 6.11 15.92
C VAL A 225 1.83 7.15 16.97
N LEU A 226 0.55 7.16 17.37
CA LEU A 226 0.06 8.04 18.43
C LEU A 226 0.83 7.83 19.74
N TRP A 227 1.02 6.57 20.16
CA TRP A 227 1.73 6.25 21.39
C TRP A 227 3.22 6.59 21.31
N VAL A 228 3.85 6.41 20.15
CA VAL A 228 5.23 6.86 19.90
C VAL A 228 5.34 8.37 20.11
N ILE A 229 4.42 9.16 19.56
CA ILE A 229 4.41 10.62 19.74
C ILE A 229 4.18 10.98 21.21
N VAL A 230 3.22 10.35 21.88
CA VAL A 230 2.95 10.58 23.31
C VAL A 230 4.19 10.30 24.16
N VAL A 231 4.87 9.17 23.94
CA VAL A 231 6.10 8.82 24.65
C VAL A 231 7.21 9.83 24.38
N LEU A 232 7.38 10.29 23.13
CA LEU A 232 8.37 11.30 22.78
C LEU A 232 8.08 12.65 23.48
N VAL A 233 6.82 13.08 23.50
CA VAL A 233 6.40 14.31 24.18
C VAL A 233 6.60 14.21 25.69
N ILE A 234 6.24 13.08 26.31
CA ILE A 234 6.49 12.84 27.74
C ILE A 234 7.99 12.86 28.03
N SER A 235 8.79 12.19 27.20
CA SER A 235 10.26 12.14 27.35
C SER A 235 10.87 13.54 27.27
N MET A 236 10.44 14.34 26.31
CA MET A 236 10.84 15.74 26.18
C MET A 236 10.43 16.56 27.40
N GLY A 237 9.19 16.41 27.87
CA GLY A 237 8.68 17.11 29.06
C GLY A 237 9.47 16.75 30.32
N LEU A 238 9.78 15.47 30.52
CA LEU A 238 10.63 15.00 31.62
C LEU A 238 12.02 15.64 31.55
N TYR A 239 12.63 15.64 30.37
CA TYR A 239 13.96 16.23 30.17
C TYR A 239 13.97 17.74 30.51
N ILE A 240 12.98 18.49 30.04
CA ILE A 240 12.83 19.94 30.32
C ILE A 240 12.53 20.19 31.80
N SER A 241 11.72 19.34 32.45
CA SER A 241 11.41 19.48 33.88
C SER A 241 12.65 19.33 34.77
N CYS A 242 13.54 18.38 34.42
CA CYS A 242 14.82 18.21 35.12
C CYS A 242 15.71 19.43 34.94
N TRP A 243 15.78 19.99 33.72
CA TRP A 243 16.50 21.23 33.47
C TRP A 243 16.03 22.36 34.39
N TRP A 244 14.71 22.55 34.50
CA TRP A 244 14.17 23.60 35.36
C TRP A 244 14.46 23.33 36.85
N ARG A 245 14.48 22.07 37.28
CA ARG A 245 14.87 21.68 38.65
C ARG A 245 16.36 21.98 38.92
N HIS A 246 17.25 21.65 37.99
CA HIS A 246 18.69 21.90 38.14
C HIS A 246 19.02 23.40 38.14
N LEU A 247 18.35 24.22 37.32
CA LEU A 247 18.52 25.69 37.36
C LEU A 247 18.07 26.29 38.69
N ARG A 248 17.02 25.74 39.32
CA ARG A 248 16.53 26.20 40.63
C ARG A 248 17.46 25.85 41.79
N LEU A 249 18.42 24.93 41.62
CA LEU A 249 19.38 24.54 42.66
C LEU A 249 20.67 25.38 42.64
N GLN A 250 20.97 26.09 41.55
CA GLN A 250 22.10 27.02 41.43
C GLN A 250 21.94 28.47 41.96
N PRO A 251 20.83 28.98 42.54
CA PRO A 251 20.72 30.42 42.80
C PRO A 251 21.52 31.09 43.94
N VAL A 252 22.28 30.44 44.85
CA VAL A 252 22.80 31.17 46.05
C VAL A 252 24.26 30.93 46.49
N THR A 253 25.02 29.95 45.98
CA THR A 253 26.39 29.70 46.51
C THR A 253 27.51 30.51 45.83
N ALA A 254 27.20 31.47 44.97
CA ALA A 254 28.20 32.27 44.24
C ALA A 254 28.37 33.72 44.76
N ALA A 255 27.94 34.01 45.99
CA ALA A 255 28.18 35.30 46.62
C ALA A 255 28.72 35.13 48.05
N ALA A 256 30.01 34.80 48.17
CA ALA A 256 30.78 35.17 49.36
C ALA A 256 31.62 36.40 48.98
N PRO A 257 31.35 37.58 49.56
CA PRO A 257 32.13 38.78 49.29
C PRO A 257 33.40 38.76 50.16
N ASP A 258 34.55 38.51 49.56
CA ASP A 258 35.82 38.81 50.23
C ASP A 258 36.11 40.31 50.08
N ALA A 259 35.55 41.10 51.00
CA ALA A 259 35.96 42.46 51.30
C ALA A 259 37.07 42.45 52.39
N PRO A 260 37.88 43.52 52.50
CA PRO A 260 39.33 43.44 52.67
C PRO A 260 39.78 43.37 54.15
N VAL A 261 40.97 42.80 54.39
CA VAL A 261 41.73 42.99 55.64
C VAL A 261 43.16 43.36 55.27
N GLY A 262 43.57 44.55 55.71
CA GLY A 262 44.90 45.11 55.53
C GLY A 262 45.94 44.66 56.57
N ASP A 263 47.06 45.38 56.52
CA ASP A 263 48.26 45.38 57.37
C ASP A 263 49.29 44.27 57.16
N ARG A 264 50.36 44.64 56.44
CA ARG A 264 51.74 44.66 56.94
C ARG A 264 52.60 45.68 56.20
#